data_AF-A0A2X3J8C2-F1
#
_entry.id   AF-A0A2X3J8C2-F1
#
_cell.length_a   1.000
_cell.length_b   1.000
_cell.length_c   1.000
_cell.angle_alpha   90.00
_cell.angle_beta   90.00
_cell.angle_gamma   90.00
#
_symmetry.space_group_name_H-M   'P 1'
#
loop_
_entity.id
_entity.type
_entity.pdbx_description
1 polymer ?
#
loop_
_entity_poly.entity_id
_entity_poly.type
_entity_poly.pdbx_seq_one_letter_code
_entity_poly.pdbx_strand_id
1 'polypeptide(L)' 'MKIALEGGLQVNALDGLFWFGLQRIAADISVLRQSGMTIVTAERMAFDSLTGTLRPIPAYSL' A
#
# COMPACT_ATOMS: atom_id res chain seq x y z
N MET A 1 8.74 0.18 3.39
CA MET A 1 7.33 -0.02 3.79
C MET A 1 7.15 -0.11 5.30
N LYS A 2 7.82 -1.05 5.99
CA LYS A 2 7.73 -1.21 7.46
C LYS A 2 7.85 0.13 8.24
N ILE A 3 8.90 0.91 7.96
CA ILE A 3 9.12 2.23 8.61
C ILE A 3 7.94 3.19 8.40
N ALA A 4 7.33 3.20 7.21
CA ALA A 4 6.19 4.06 6.93
C ALA A 4 4.95 3.62 7.73
N LEU A 5 4.68 2.32 7.78
CA LEU A 5 3.58 1.76 8.59
C LEU A 5 3.78 2.03 10.08
N GLU A 6 4.99 1.80 10.60
CA GLU A 6 5.35 2.10 11.99
C GLU A 6 5.30 3.61 12.31
N GLY A 7 5.55 4.45 11.31
CA GLY A 7 5.38 5.91 11.38
C GLY A 7 3.93 6.38 11.25
N GLY A 8 2.94 5.47 11.18
CA GLY A 8 1.53 5.80 11.05
C GLY A 8 1.10 6.24 9.65
N LEU A 9 1.96 6.07 8.65
CA LEU A 9 1.65 6.40 7.26
C LEU A 9 0.86 5.25 6.62
N GLN A 10 -0.15 5.65 5.84
CA GLN A 10 -0.85 4.73 4.96
C GLN A 10 0.00 4.50 3.70
N VAL A 11 0.13 3.24 3.29
CA VAL A 11 0.91 2.83 2.11
C VAL A 11 -0.01 2.19 1.09
N ASN A 12 0.05 2.60 -0.16
CA ASN A 12 -0.71 2.02 -1.27
C ASN A 12 0.22 1.51 -2.38
N ALA A 13 -0.36 0.79 -3.36
CA ALA A 13 0.38 0.20 -4.47
C ALA A 13 1.27 1.19 -5.24
N LEU A 14 0.87 2.46 -5.35
CA LEU A 14 1.61 3.52 -6.04
C LEU A 14 2.89 3.90 -5.27
N ASP A 15 2.82 3.93 -3.93
CA ASP A 15 4.00 4.15 -3.08
C ASP A 15 5.00 2.99 -3.27
N GLY A 16 4.51 1.75 -3.34
CA GLY A 16 5.38 0.60 -3.62
C GLY A 16 6.03 0.68 -5.01
N LEU A 17 5.28 1.14 -6.00
CA LEU A 17 5.77 1.32 -7.37
C LEU A 17 6.91 2.35 -7.42
N PHE A 18 6.77 3.45 -6.68
CA PHE A 18 7.75 4.54 -6.66
C PHE A 18 9.00 4.19 -5.85
N TRP A 19 8.86 3.50 -4.71
CA TRP A 19 9.99 3.23 -3.80
C TRP A 19 10.77 1.94 -4.08
N PHE A 20 10.13 0.89 -4.60
CA PHE A 20 10.75 -0.46 -4.66
C PHE A 20 10.86 -1.06 -6.07
N GLY A 21 10.38 -0.35 -7.10
CA GLY A 21 10.18 -0.94 -8.42
C GLY A 21 9.02 -1.94 -8.41
N LEU A 22 8.51 -2.26 -9.59
CA LEU A 22 7.24 -2.94 -9.81
C LEU A 22 7.00 -4.21 -8.94
N GLN A 23 5.81 -4.27 -8.33
CA GLN A 23 5.03 -5.48 -7.99
C GLN A 23 5.35 -6.29 -6.71
N ARG A 24 5.87 -5.71 -5.62
CA ARG A 24 6.10 -6.48 -4.38
C ARG A 24 5.25 -6.13 -3.17
N ILE A 25 4.38 -5.12 -3.24
CA ILE A 25 3.58 -4.71 -2.07
C ILE A 25 2.79 -5.86 -1.45
N ALA A 26 2.12 -6.69 -2.24
CA ALA A 26 1.34 -7.81 -1.70
C ALA A 26 2.22 -8.85 -0.98
N ALA A 27 3.40 -9.17 -1.55
CA ALA A 27 4.36 -10.09 -0.94
C ALA A 27 4.94 -9.52 0.37
N ASP A 28 5.31 -8.24 0.37
CA ASP A 28 5.87 -7.57 1.55
C ASP A 28 4.82 -7.46 2.67
N ILE A 29 3.56 -7.14 2.34
CA ILE A 29 2.45 -7.15 3.30
C ILE A 29 2.25 -8.55 3.88
N SER A 30 2.32 -9.60 3.04
CA SER A 30 2.23 -10.99 3.51
C SER A 30 3.35 -11.35 4.48
N VAL A 31 4.60 -10.99 4.15
CA VAL A 31 5.76 -11.23 5.02
C VAL A 31 5.62 -10.49 6.35
N LEU A 32 5.19 -9.23 6.34
CA LEU A 32 5.02 -8.46 7.56
C LEU A 32 3.89 -9.01 8.45
N ARG A 33 2.77 -9.44 7.87
CA ARG A 33 1.71 -10.14 8.62
C ARG A 33 2.22 -11.43 9.25
N GLN A 34 3.01 -12.22 8.51
CA GLN A 34 3.63 -13.44 9.03
C GLN A 34 4.62 -13.15 10.18
N SER A 35 5.25 -11.98 10.18
CA SER A 35 6.09 -11.52 11.31
C SER A 35 5.31 -11.01 12.53
N GLY A 36 3.97 -11.06 12.50
CA GLY A 36 3.11 -10.65 13.62
C GLY A 36 2.62 -9.20 13.55
N MET A 37 2.82 -8.50 12.43
CA MET A 37 2.34 -7.13 12.27
C MET A 37 0.85 -7.12 11.87
N THR A 38 0.01 -6.46 12.68
CA THR A 38 -1.43 -6.30 12.39
C THR A 38 -1.62 -5.23 11.32
N ILE A 39 -1.58 -5.64 10.05
CA ILE A 39 -1.77 -4.72 8.93
C ILE A 39 -3.22 -4.81 8.43
N VAL A 40 -3.93 -3.69 8.47
CA VAL A 40 -5.30 -3.53 7.95
C VAL A 40 -5.26 -3.12 6.48
N THR A 41 -6.28 -3.52 5.71
CA THR A 41 -6.46 -3.11 4.31
C THR A 41 -7.76 -2.32 4.19
N ALA A 42 -7.69 -1.15 3.56
CA ALA A 42 -8.84 -0.30 3.26
C ALA A 42 -8.78 0.16 1.80
N GLU A 43 -9.91 0.58 1.24
CA GLU A 43 -9.96 1.21 -0.07
C GLU A 43 -9.76 2.73 0.05
N ARG A 44 -8.97 3.30 -0.86
CA ARG A 44 -8.80 4.74 -1.03
C ARG A 44 -9.05 5.14 -2.47
N MET A 45 -9.76 6.25 -2.67
CA MET A 45 -9.93 6.79 -4.01
C MET A 45 -8.63 7.43 -4.50
N ALA A 46 -8.16 6.99 -5.65
CA ALA A 46 -7.05 7.60 -6.37
C ALA A 46 -7.52 8.13 -7.72
N PHE A 47 -6.97 9.27 -8.14
CA PHE A 47 -7.25 9.83 -9.46
C PHE A 47 -6.35 9.20 -10.51
N ASP A 48 -6.95 8.59 -11.52
CA ASP A 48 -6.27 8.04 -12.69
C ASP A 48 -6.30 9.10 -13.82
N SER A 49 -5.15 9.72 -14.07
CA SER A 49 -5.00 10.75 -15.10
C SER A 49 -5.07 10.22 -16.53
N LEU A 50 -4.84 8.92 -16.76
CA LEU A 50 -4.94 8.32 -18.09
C LEU A 50 -6.41 8.21 -18.52
N THR A 51 -7.29 7.86 -17.57
CA THR A 51 -8.72 7.67 -17.87
C THR A 51 -9.61 8.82 -17.37
N GLY A 52 -9.06 9.76 -16.60
CA GLY A 52 -9.79 10.89 -16.04
C GLY A 52 -10.81 10.48 -14.97
N THR A 53 -10.62 9.33 -14.31
CA THR A 53 -11.59 8.77 -13.36
C THR A 53 -11.01 8.60 -11.96
N LEU A 54 -11.89 8.62 -10.95
CA LEU A 54 -11.53 8.19 -9.60
C LEU A 54 -11.74 6.68 -9.50
N ARG A 55 -10.71 5.96 -9.02
CA ARG A 55 -10.76 4.51 -8.83
C ARG A 55 -10.39 4.15 -7.39
N PRO A 56 -11.07 3.17 -6.76
CA PRO A 56 -10.63 2.64 -5.50
C PRO A 56 -9.32 1.84 -5.69
N ILE A 57 -8.35 2.08 -4.81
CA ILE A 57 -7.11 1.32 -4.72
C ILE A 57 -6.92 0.80 -3.29
N PRO A 58 -6.28 -0.36 -3.10
CA PRO A 58 -5.96 -0.86 -1.77
C PRO A 58 -4.89 0.01 -1.11
N ALA A 59 -5.09 0.24 0.18
CA ALA A 59 -4.17 0.97 1.04
C ALA A 59 -4.03 0.24 2.38
N TYR A 60 -2.83 0.25 2.94
CA TYR A 60 -2.42 -0.53 4.09
C TYR A 60 -1.99 0.39 5.24
N SER A 61 -2.39 0.05 6.45
CA SER A 61 -1.96 0.72 7.70
C SER A 61 -1.76 -0.32 8.80
N LEU A 62 -1.09 0.07 9.89
CA LEU A 62 -1.24 -0.63 11.16
C LEU A 62 -2.67 -0.47 11.71
#